data_AF-A0A5D2L0X7-F1
#
_entry.id   AF-A0A5D2L0X7-F1
#
_cell.length_a   1.000
_cell.length_b   1.000
_cell.length_c   1.000
_cell.angle_alpha   90.00
_cell.angle_beta   90.00
_cell.angle_gamma   90.00
#
_symmetry.space_group_name_H-M   'P 1'
#
loop_
_entity.id
_entity.type
_entity.pdbx_description
1 polymer ?
#
loop_
_entity_poly.entity_id
_entity_poly.type
_entity_poly.pdbx_seq_one_letter_code
_entity_poly.pdbx_strand_id
1 'polypeptide(L)'
;MSYLHQNGIMHRDLKAANLLMDENGVVKIADFGVARVQAQTGVMTAETGTYRWMAPEVIEHKPYDHKADVFSFGVVLWEMLTGKLPYENLTPLQAAVGVVQKGLRPVIPQHTRPKFVELLERCWQQDPSLRPEFSEITNLLEDLASR
;
A
#
# COMPACT_ATOMS: atom_id res chain seq x y z
N MET A 1 -0.32 10.41 3.49
CA MET A 1 0.50 10.01 2.33
C MET A 1 0.68 11.11 1.31
N SER A 2 -0.39 11.73 0.78
CA SER A 2 -0.27 12.83 -0.22
C SER A 2 0.73 13.93 0.19
N TYR A 3 0.66 14.37 1.46
CA TYR A 3 1.64 15.31 2.02
C TYR A 3 3.10 14.83 1.94
N LEU A 4 3.39 13.57 2.26
CA LEU A 4 4.76 13.04 2.23
C LEU A 4 5.30 13.06 0.79
N HIS A 5 4.49 12.59 -0.16
CA HIS A 5 4.88 12.51 -1.57
C HIS A 5 5.08 13.90 -2.19
N GLN A 6 4.25 14.89 -1.83
CA GLN A 6 4.45 16.28 -2.23
C GLN A 6 5.77 16.87 -1.70
N ASN A 7 6.28 16.37 -0.58
CA ASN A 7 7.56 16.75 -0.01
C ASN A 7 8.71 15.82 -0.47
N GLY A 8 8.49 14.97 -1.47
CA GLY A 8 9.49 14.05 -2.01
C GLY A 8 9.91 12.93 -1.05
N ILE A 9 9.08 12.63 -0.05
CA ILE A 9 9.33 11.62 0.98
C ILE A 9 8.50 10.36 0.68
N MET A 10 9.16 9.21 0.58
CA MET A 10 8.51 7.90 0.53
C MET A 10 8.45 7.26 1.92
N HIS A 11 7.34 6.61 2.25
CA HIS A 11 7.16 5.92 3.53
C HIS A 11 7.87 4.55 3.57
N ARG A 12 7.69 3.75 2.52
CA ARG A 12 8.34 2.44 2.26
C ARG A 12 7.96 1.28 3.18
N ASP A 13 7.37 1.51 4.34
CA ASP A 13 6.81 0.48 5.23
C ASP A 13 5.34 0.76 5.59
N LEU A 14 4.52 1.10 4.59
CA LEU A 14 3.11 1.40 4.83
C LEU A 14 2.32 0.09 5.07
N LYS A 15 1.84 -0.10 6.30
CA LYS A 15 1.06 -1.27 6.75
C LYS A 15 0.09 -0.85 7.86
N ALA A 16 -0.95 -1.64 8.12
CA ALA A 16 -1.94 -1.30 9.16
C ALA A 16 -1.30 -1.15 10.56
N ALA A 17 -0.26 -1.94 10.88
CA ALA A 17 0.46 -1.81 12.15
C ALA A 17 1.16 -0.44 12.35
N ASN A 18 1.41 0.28 11.25
CA ASN A 18 2.01 1.62 11.26
C ASN A 18 0.95 2.74 11.16
N LEU A 19 -0.34 2.39 11.27
CA LEU A 19 -1.44 3.34 11.42
C LEU A 19 -1.87 3.37 12.88
N LEU A 20 -1.59 4.49 13.55
CA LEU A 20 -1.97 4.71 14.94
C LEU A 20 -3.26 5.54 15.00
N MET A 21 -4.08 5.32 16.02
CA MET A 21 -5.30 6.08 16.24
C MET A 21 -5.19 6.83 17.56
N ASP A 22 -5.52 8.12 17.57
CA ASP A 22 -5.60 8.88 18.82
C ASP A 22 -6.96 8.73 19.51
N GLU A 23 -7.12 9.33 20.69
CA GLU A 23 -8.33 9.26 21.50
C GLU A 23 -9.59 9.82 20.83
N ASN A 24 -9.43 10.65 19.78
CA ASN A 24 -10.53 11.22 19.01
C ASN A 24 -10.86 10.38 17.76
N GLY A 25 -10.25 9.20 17.61
CA GLY A 25 -10.44 8.36 16.44
C GLY A 25 -9.69 8.83 15.20
N VAL A 26 -8.76 9.79 15.32
CA VAL A 26 -7.99 10.29 14.19
C VAL A 26 -6.82 9.35 13.91
N VAL A 27 -6.77 8.82 12.69
CA VAL A 27 -5.69 7.94 12.25
C VAL A 27 -4.48 8.77 11.80
N LYS A 28 -3.30 8.40 12.29
CA LYS A 28 -1.99 9.00 11.99
C LYS A 28 -1.03 7.92 11.50
N ILE A 29 -0.25 8.28 10.49
CA ILE A 29 0.81 7.42 9.96
C ILE A 29 2.02 7.53 10.89
N ALA A 30 2.60 6.39 11.26
CA ALA A 30 3.75 6.27 12.14
C ALA A 30 4.86 5.42 11.50
N ASP A 31 5.99 5.32 12.18
CA ASP A 31 7.17 4.56 11.78
C ASP A 31 7.78 4.98 10.43
N PHE A 32 8.45 6.13 10.48
CA PHE A 32 9.26 6.66 9.39
C PHE A 32 10.70 6.13 9.41
N GLY A 33 10.99 5.04 10.13
CA GLY A 33 12.36 4.54 10.33
C GLY A 33 13.10 4.18 9.05
N VAL A 34 12.35 3.89 7.97
CA VAL A 34 12.88 3.61 6.63
C VAL A 34 12.46 4.66 5.58
N ALA A 35 11.81 5.74 6.00
CA ALA A 35 11.37 6.79 5.10
C ALA A 35 12.58 7.54 4.51
N ARG A 36 12.50 7.87 3.22
CA ARG A 36 13.62 8.52 2.50
C ARG A 36 13.16 9.57 1.51
N VAL A 37 14.01 10.58 1.32
CA VAL A 37 13.92 11.52 0.21
C VAL A 37 14.31 10.80 -1.07
N GLN A 38 13.56 11.02 -2.15
CA GLN A 38 13.63 10.31 -3.44
C GLN A 38 15.04 10.20 -4.06
N ALA A 39 15.99 11.06 -3.69
CA ALA A 39 17.35 11.09 -4.22
C ALA A 39 18.32 10.00 -3.69
N GLN A 40 17.93 9.17 -2.72
CA GLN A 40 18.84 8.18 -2.11
C GLN A 40 18.49 6.73 -2.50
N THR A 41 19.08 6.25 -3.59
CA THR A 41 19.09 4.82 -3.96
C THR A 41 20.02 4.06 -3.02
N GLY A 42 19.50 3.07 -2.31
CA GLY A 42 20.26 2.17 -1.47
C GLY A 42 19.58 0.80 -1.47
N VAL A 43 20.38 -0.26 -1.55
CA VAL A 43 19.92 -1.64 -1.43
C VAL A 43 19.37 -1.83 -0.01
N MET A 44 18.15 -2.35 0.13
CA MET A 44 17.55 -2.61 1.44
C MET A 44 17.05 -4.04 1.52
N THR A 45 17.37 -4.72 2.60
CA THR A 45 16.81 -6.02 2.98
C THR A 45 15.45 -5.80 3.62
N ALA A 46 14.40 -6.27 2.98
CA ALA A 46 13.07 -6.27 3.56
C ALA A 46 13.00 -7.25 4.75
N GLU A 47 12.38 -6.83 5.85
CA GLU A 47 12.12 -7.72 6.98
C GLU A 47 11.06 -8.75 6.60
N THR A 48 11.21 -9.97 7.12
CA THR A 48 10.37 -11.13 6.80
C THR A 48 8.87 -10.91 7.10
N GLY A 49 8.50 -9.89 7.87
CA GLY A 49 7.10 -9.56 8.22
C GLY A 49 6.37 -8.61 7.27
N THR A 50 7.06 -7.69 6.58
CA THR A 50 6.41 -6.61 5.81
C THR A 50 6.02 -7.02 4.38
N TYR A 51 6.53 -8.16 3.89
CA TYR A 51 6.32 -8.63 2.50
C TYR A 51 4.87 -8.64 2.01
N ARG A 52 3.88 -8.78 2.90
CA ARG A 52 2.46 -8.82 2.54
C ARG A 52 1.95 -7.49 1.98
N TRP A 53 2.55 -6.35 2.32
CA TRP A 53 2.12 -5.03 1.83
C TRP A 53 3.05 -4.48 0.75
N MET A 54 4.14 -5.17 0.42
CA MET A 54 5.15 -4.63 -0.49
C MET A 54 4.73 -4.72 -1.96
N ALA A 55 5.05 -3.67 -2.71
CA ALA A 55 4.92 -3.65 -4.16
C ALA A 55 5.90 -4.63 -4.83
N PRO A 56 5.56 -5.20 -6.00
CA PRO A 56 6.39 -6.19 -6.68
C PRO A 56 7.80 -5.68 -6.99
N GLU A 57 7.93 -4.42 -7.43
CA GLU A 57 9.23 -3.81 -7.74
C GLU A 57 10.14 -3.66 -6.50
N VAL A 58 9.55 -3.47 -5.31
CA VAL A 58 10.30 -3.40 -4.05
C VAL A 58 10.78 -4.79 -3.64
N ILE A 59 9.94 -5.83 -3.82
CA ILE A 59 10.30 -7.22 -3.55
C ILE A 59 11.45 -7.68 -4.48
N GLU A 60 11.39 -7.29 -5.75
CA GLU A 60 12.40 -7.61 -6.75
C GLU A 60 13.68 -6.75 -6.65
N HIS A 61 13.76 -5.83 -5.68
CA HIS A 61 14.87 -4.90 -5.50
C HIS A 61 15.17 -4.07 -6.78
N LYS A 62 14.13 -3.77 -7.56
CA LYS A 62 14.21 -2.89 -8.74
C LYS A 62 14.19 -1.43 -8.29
N PRO A 63 14.63 -0.48 -9.13
CA PRO A 63 14.37 0.94 -8.90
C PRO A 63 12.87 1.18 -8.78
N TYR A 64 12.46 1.91 -7.74
CA TYR A 64 11.07 2.25 -7.46
C TYR A 64 10.95 3.70 -7.00
N ASP A 65 9.74 4.24 -7.09
CA ASP A 65 9.38 5.59 -6.65
C ASP A 65 8.25 5.53 -5.60
N HIS A 66 7.60 6.67 -5.38
CA HIS A 66 6.50 6.80 -4.41
C HIS A 66 5.27 5.95 -4.77
N LYS A 67 5.15 5.41 -5.98
CA LYS A 67 4.08 4.48 -6.38
C LYS A 67 4.16 3.14 -5.66
N ALA A 68 5.30 2.81 -5.06
CA ALA A 68 5.40 1.67 -4.15
C ALA A 68 4.47 1.82 -2.94
N ASP A 69 4.40 3.03 -2.35
CA ASP A 69 3.51 3.30 -1.21
C ASP A 69 2.03 3.24 -1.62
N VAL A 70 1.71 3.53 -2.88
CA VAL A 70 0.33 3.42 -3.41
C VAL A 70 -0.13 1.97 -3.43
N PHE A 71 0.75 1.06 -3.84
CA PHE A 71 0.47 -0.38 -3.78
C PHE A 71 0.20 -0.81 -2.34
N SER A 72 1.10 -0.45 -1.43
CA SER A 72 0.97 -0.77 -0.01
C SER A 72 -0.32 -0.21 0.59
N PHE A 73 -0.70 1.01 0.21
CA PHE A 73 -1.97 1.60 0.60
C PHE A 73 -3.18 0.80 0.08
N GLY A 74 -3.14 0.29 -1.15
CA GLY A 74 -4.19 -0.59 -1.67
C GLY A 74 -4.37 -1.85 -0.81
N VAL A 75 -3.28 -2.46 -0.37
CA VAL A 75 -3.32 -3.62 0.54
C VAL A 75 -3.87 -3.23 1.92
N VAL A 76 -3.46 -2.09 2.47
CA VAL A 76 -3.98 -1.56 3.74
C VAL A 76 -5.47 -1.23 3.64
N LEU A 77 -5.94 -0.66 2.52
CA LEU A 77 -7.35 -0.40 2.29
C LEU A 77 -8.16 -1.69 2.27
N TRP A 78 -7.64 -2.74 1.63
CA TRP A 78 -8.27 -4.06 1.65
C TRP A 78 -8.33 -4.64 3.07
N GLU A 79 -7.26 -4.49 3.86
CA GLU A 79 -7.20 -4.91 5.26
C GLU A 79 -8.23 -4.18 6.12
N MET A 80 -8.39 -2.86 5.93
CA MET A 80 -9.43 -2.07 6.62
C MET A 80 -10.85 -2.50 6.22
N LEU A 81 -11.08 -2.82 4.94
CA LEU A 81 -12.38 -3.26 4.44
C LEU A 81 -12.80 -4.64 4.97
N THR A 82 -11.83 -5.51 5.22
CA THR A 82 -12.08 -6.92 5.57
C THR A 82 -11.83 -7.26 7.04
N GLY A 83 -11.01 -6.45 7.73
CA GLY A 83 -10.50 -6.77 9.06
C GLY A 83 -9.57 -7.99 9.08
N LYS A 84 -9.05 -8.41 7.92
CA LYS A 84 -8.25 -9.64 7.77
C LYS A 84 -6.79 -9.34 7.46
N LEU A 85 -5.92 -10.26 7.88
CA LEU A 85 -4.52 -10.23 7.48
C LEU A 85 -4.40 -10.51 5.96
N PRO A 86 -3.70 -9.67 5.18
CA PRO A 86 -3.50 -9.90 3.76
C PRO A 86 -2.80 -11.25 3.51
N TYR A 87 -3.39 -12.06 2.62
CA TYR A 87 -2.89 -13.39 2.29
C TYR A 87 -2.75 -14.32 3.51
N GLU A 88 -3.71 -14.29 4.44
CA GLU A 88 -3.68 -15.03 5.72
C GLU A 88 -3.26 -16.52 5.61
N ASN A 89 -3.58 -17.17 4.48
CA ASN A 89 -3.26 -18.59 4.23
C ASN A 89 -1.83 -18.86 3.71
N LEU A 90 -1.02 -17.82 3.49
CA LEU A 90 0.34 -17.91 2.97
C LEU A 90 1.34 -17.40 4.00
N THR A 91 2.57 -17.90 3.99
CA THR A 91 3.67 -17.20 4.69
C THR A 91 3.98 -15.87 4.01
N PRO A 92 4.61 -14.90 4.70
CA PRO A 92 4.95 -13.61 4.07
C PRO A 92 5.80 -13.78 2.80
N LEU A 93 6.76 -14.71 2.79
CA LEU A 93 7.58 -14.99 1.62
C LEU A 93 6.77 -15.63 0.49
N GLN A 94 5.86 -16.55 0.78
CA GLN A 94 4.96 -17.13 -0.22
C GLN A 94 4.03 -16.06 -0.84
N ALA A 95 3.54 -15.13 -0.03
CA ALA A 95 2.76 -14.00 -0.50
C ALA A 95 3.59 -13.12 -1.46
N ALA A 96 4.81 -12.73 -1.07
CA ALA A 96 5.71 -11.96 -1.92
C ALA A 96 6.01 -12.66 -3.27
N VAL A 97 6.34 -13.96 -3.22
CA VAL A 97 6.56 -14.75 -4.44
C VAL A 97 5.32 -14.79 -5.32
N GLY A 98 4.13 -14.97 -4.72
CA GLY A 98 2.86 -14.94 -5.45
C GLY A 98 2.57 -13.57 -6.09
N VAL A 99 2.84 -12.47 -5.39
CA VAL A 99 2.65 -11.11 -5.88
C VAL A 99 3.52 -10.84 -7.11
N VAL A 100 4.80 -11.22 -7.04
CA VAL A 100 5.77 -10.99 -8.13
C VAL A 100 5.55 -11.92 -9.32
N GLN A 101 5.44 -13.23 -9.08
CA GLN A 101 5.47 -14.23 -10.16
C GLN A 101 4.09 -14.51 -10.76
N LYS A 102 3.02 -14.34 -9.99
CA LYS A 102 1.65 -14.71 -10.39
C LYS A 102 0.69 -13.53 -10.43
N GLY A 103 1.16 -12.32 -10.14
CA GLY A 103 0.29 -11.15 -10.01
C GLY A 103 -0.75 -11.30 -8.89
N LEU A 104 -0.44 -12.08 -7.84
CA LEU A 104 -1.39 -12.38 -6.77
C LEU A 104 -1.86 -11.09 -6.07
N ARG A 105 -3.18 -10.96 -5.86
CA ARG A 105 -3.80 -9.87 -5.08
C ARG A 105 -4.79 -10.44 -4.05
N PRO A 106 -5.03 -9.73 -2.94
CA PRO A 106 -6.08 -10.08 -2.00
C PRO A 106 -7.44 -10.23 -2.67
N VAL A 107 -8.24 -11.20 -2.23
CA VAL A 107 -9.57 -11.45 -2.79
C VAL A 107 -10.53 -10.37 -2.32
N ILE A 108 -11.12 -9.62 -3.24
CA ILE A 108 -12.11 -8.59 -2.91
C ILE A 108 -13.46 -9.27 -2.61
N PRO A 109 -14.10 -9.00 -1.45
CA PRO A 109 -15.43 -9.54 -1.15
C PRO A 109 -16.48 -9.13 -2.17
N GLN A 110 -17.39 -10.04 -2.54
CA GLN A 110 -18.42 -9.79 -3.57
C GLN A 110 -19.35 -8.60 -3.27
N HIS A 111 -19.55 -8.27 -2.00
CA HIS A 111 -20.42 -7.16 -1.58
C HIS A 111 -19.69 -5.81 -1.46
N THR A 112 -18.43 -5.74 -1.90
CA THR A 112 -17.66 -4.49 -1.91
C THR A 112 -18.25 -3.52 -2.93
N ARG A 113 -18.43 -2.25 -2.56
CA ARG A 113 -18.99 -1.24 -3.47
C ARG A 113 -18.09 -1.09 -4.72
N PRO A 114 -18.64 -0.97 -5.95
CA PRO A 114 -17.85 -0.94 -7.18
C PRO A 114 -16.72 0.10 -7.20
N LYS A 115 -16.95 1.30 -6.64
CA LYS A 115 -15.91 2.34 -6.54
C LYS A 115 -14.71 1.93 -5.67
N PHE A 116 -14.93 1.14 -4.61
CA PHE A 116 -13.83 0.58 -3.81
C PHE A 116 -13.10 -0.54 -4.54
N VAL A 117 -13.82 -1.37 -5.30
CA VAL A 117 -13.21 -2.39 -6.16
C VAL A 117 -12.26 -1.73 -7.16
N GLU A 118 -12.75 -0.72 -7.89
CA GLU A 118 -11.95 0.04 -8.85
C GLU A 118 -10.73 0.69 -8.21
N LEU A 119 -10.90 1.33 -7.04
CA LEU A 119 -9.79 1.96 -6.34
C LEU A 119 -8.71 0.93 -5.92
N LEU A 120 -9.12 -0.20 -5.34
CA LEU A 120 -8.20 -1.29 -4.98
C LEU A 120 -7.44 -1.79 -6.22
N GLU A 121 -8.18 -2.07 -7.30
CA GLU A 121 -7.64 -2.53 -8.58
C GLU A 121 -6.63 -1.57 -9.21
N ARG A 122 -6.88 -0.26 -9.10
CA ARG A 122 -5.95 0.77 -9.56
C ARG A 122 -4.72 0.89 -8.66
N CYS A 123 -4.88 0.81 -7.33
CA CYS A 123 -3.76 0.97 -6.39
C CYS A 123 -2.71 -0.12 -6.53
N TRP A 124 -3.11 -1.37 -6.79
CA TRP A 124 -2.21 -2.52 -6.82
C TRP A 124 -1.88 -3.02 -8.24
N GLN A 125 -1.95 -2.16 -9.25
CA GLN A 125 -1.51 -2.49 -10.61
C GLN A 125 -0.06 -2.98 -10.63
N GLN A 126 0.22 -3.94 -11.53
CA GLN A 126 1.57 -4.48 -11.67
C GLN A 126 2.54 -3.40 -12.16
N ASP A 127 2.14 -2.64 -13.17
CA ASP A 127 2.88 -1.47 -13.65
C ASP A 127 2.66 -0.27 -12.69
N PRO A 128 3.73 0.25 -12.05
CA PRO A 128 3.62 1.40 -11.15
C PRO A 128 3.08 2.68 -11.83
N SER A 129 3.28 2.83 -13.15
CA SER A 129 2.83 4.00 -13.89
C SER A 129 1.31 4.09 -14.00
N LEU A 130 0.61 2.95 -13.92
CA LEU A 130 -0.85 2.86 -13.96
C LEU A 130 -1.50 3.11 -12.59
N ARG A 131 -0.70 3.16 -11.51
CA ARG A 131 -1.20 3.44 -10.17
C ARG A 131 -1.50 4.94 -10.01
N PRO A 132 -2.61 5.31 -9.36
CA PRO A 132 -2.98 6.71 -9.16
C PRO A 132 -2.00 7.42 -8.23
N GLU A 133 -1.96 8.74 -8.30
CA GLU A 133 -1.32 9.56 -7.28
C GLU A 133 -2.16 9.61 -5.99
N PHE A 134 -1.53 9.80 -4.83
CA PHE A 134 -2.27 9.91 -3.57
C PHE A 134 -3.22 11.11 -3.53
N SER A 135 -2.96 12.18 -4.29
CA SER A 135 -3.91 13.28 -4.47
C SER A 135 -5.21 12.80 -5.13
N GLU A 136 -5.13 11.98 -6.17
CA GLU A 136 -6.30 11.39 -6.82
C GLU A 136 -7.06 10.44 -5.90
N ILE A 137 -6.33 9.61 -5.14
CA ILE A 137 -6.93 8.71 -4.14
C ILE A 137 -7.70 9.52 -3.08
N THR A 138 -7.11 10.61 -2.58
CA THR A 138 -7.72 11.46 -1.56
C THR A 138 -9.04 12.05 -2.07
N ASN A 139 -9.02 12.64 -3.28
CA ASN A 139 -10.21 13.21 -3.91
C ASN A 139 -11.33 12.17 -4.10
N LEU A 140 -10.98 10.95 -4.52
CA LEU A 140 -11.96 9.88 -4.69
C LEU A 140 -12.59 9.45 -3.37
N LEU A 141 -11.79 9.33 -2.30
CA LEU A 141 -12.27 8.96 -0.97
C LEU A 141 -13.16 10.05 -0.37
N GLU A 142 -12.85 11.33 -0.61
CA GLU A 142 -13.69 12.47 -0.20
C GLU A 142 -15.04 12.50 -0.94
N ASP A 143 -15.07 12.24 -2.26
CA ASP A 143 -16.34 12.08 -3.01
C ASP A 143 -17.16 10.88 -2.52
N LEU A 144 -16.49 9.83 -2.06
CA LEU A 144 -17.14 8.65 -1.49
C LEU A 144 -17.70 8.88 -0.09
N ALA A 145 -17.06 9.73 0.72
CA ALA A 145 -17.47 10.02 2.09
C ALA A 145 -18.55 11.10 2.18
N SER A 146 -18.66 11.97 1.17
CA SER A 146 -19.64 13.06 1.11
C SER A 146 -21.03 12.64 0.61
N ARG A 147 -21.26 11.34 0.42
CA ARG A 147 -22.53 10.74 -0.05
C ARG A 147 -23.04 9.70 0.93
#